data_AF-A0A1F8MTZ3-F1
#
_entry.id   AF-A0A1F8MTZ3-F1
#
_cell.length_a   1.000
_cell.length_b   1.000
_cell.length_c   1.000
_cell.angle_alpha   90.00
_cell.angle_beta   90.00
_cell.angle_gamma   90.00
#
_symmetry.space_group_name_H-M   'P 1'
#
loop_
_entity.id
_entity.type
_entity.pdbx_description
1 polymer ?
#
loop_
_entity_poly.entity_id
_entity_poly.type
_entity_poly.pdbx_seq_one_letter_code
_entity_poly.pdbx_strand_id
1 'polypeptide(L)' 'MPELEVGKVSAFFARPVVAGIDLTAPIKVGDKIHIKGHTTDVEVTVESMQIHNANV' A
#
# COMPACT_ATOMS: atom_id res chain seq x y z
N MET A 1 1.79 1.40 -19.62
CA MET A 1 1.16 0.14 -19.19
C MET A 1 -0.02 0.51 -18.30
N PRO A 2 -1.16 -0.18 -18.39
CA PRO A 2 -2.27 0.11 -17.50
C PRO A 2 -1.86 -0.14 -16.04
N GLU A 3 -2.21 0.79 -15.16
CA GLU A 3 -2.08 0.59 -13.72
C GLU A 3 -3.08 -0.50 -13.30
N LEU A 4 -2.62 -1.47 -12.51
CA LEU A 4 -3.48 -2.50 -11.95
C LEU A 4 -3.90 -2.07 -10.55
N GLU A 5 -5.20 -2.05 -10.28
CA GLU A 5 -5.69 -1.81 -8.92
C GLU A 5 -5.29 -2.98 -8.02
N VAL A 6 -4.40 -2.72 -7.06
CA VAL A 6 -3.88 -3.74 -6.14
C VAL A 6 -4.66 -3.83 -4.83
N GLY A 7 -5.55 -2.88 -4.57
CA GLY A 7 -6.36 -2.84 -3.35
C GLY A 7 -6.84 -1.43 -3.00
N LYS A 8 -7.42 -1.31 -1.81
CA LYS A 8 -7.95 -0.04 -1.29
C LYS A 8 -7.40 0.25 0.11
N VAL A 9 -6.99 1.49 0.33
CA VAL A 9 -6.57 1.96 1.66
C VAL A 9 -7.80 2.00 2.58
N SER A 10 -7.77 1.23 3.65
CA SER A 10 -8.83 1.17 4.66
C SER A 10 -8.52 2.04 5.88
N ALA A 11 -7.24 2.14 6.24
CA ALA A 11 -6.78 2.96 7.35
C ALA A 11 -5.42 3.60 7.05
N PHE A 12 -5.17 4.78 7.62
CA PHE A 12 -3.86 5.41 7.60
C PHE A 12 -3.49 5.88 9.00
N PHE A 13 -2.32 5.47 9.47
CA PHE A 13 -1.79 5.80 10.78
C PHE A 13 -0.63 6.76 10.60
N ALA A 14 -0.84 8.04 10.91
CA ALA A 14 0.18 9.09 10.73
C ALA A 14 1.45 8.89 11.59
N ARG A 15 1.41 8.03 12.62
CA ARG A 15 2.55 7.60 13.42
C ARG A 15 2.34 6.13 13.79
N PRO A 16 3.15 5.18 13.27
CA PRO A 16 4.46 5.35 12.62
C PRO A 16 4.45 5.59 11.09
N VAL A 17 3.39 6.18 10.50
CA VAL A 17 3.23 6.38 9.04
C VAL A 17 3.07 5.03 8.31
N VAL A 18 1.94 4.37 8.56
CA VAL A 18 1.60 3.10 7.90
C VAL A 18 0.18 3.15 7.31
N ALA A 19 0.00 2.56 6.13
CA ALA A 19 -1.31 2.40 5.50
C ALA A 19 -1.78 0.95 5.65
N GLY A 20 -2.98 0.77 6.21
CA GLY A 20 -3.71 -0.48 6.12
C GLY A 20 -4.41 -0.56 4.76
N ILE A 21 -4.16 -1.63 4.01
CA ILE A 21 -4.66 -1.82 2.66
C ILE A 21 -5.37 -3.17 2.59
N ASP A 22 -6.61 -3.16 2.10
CA ASP A 22 -7.31 -4.37 1.71
C ASP A 22 -6.87 -4.75 0.30
N LEU A 23 -5.98 -5.74 0.21
CA LEU A 23 -5.37 -6.18 -1.06
C LEU A 23 -6.35 -7.03 -1.88
N THR A 24 -6.48 -6.69 -3.16
CA THR A 24 -7.22 -7.48 -4.17
C THR A 24 -6.27 -8.22 -5.10
N ALA A 25 -5.00 -7.83 -5.15
CA ALA A 25 -3.93 -8.46 -5.90
C ALA A 25 -2.67 -8.62 -5.03
N PRO A 26 -1.82 -9.62 -5.33
CA PRO A 26 -0.57 -9.80 -4.60
C PRO A 26 0.43 -8.68 -4.93
N ILE A 27 1.12 -8.20 -3.90
CA ILE A 27 2.22 -7.24 -3.99
C ILE A 27 3.41 -7.77 -3.19
N LYS A 28 4.63 -7.31 -3.51
CA LYS A 28 5.87 -7.71 -2.85
C LYS A 28 6.62 -6.50 -2.31
N VAL A 29 7.49 -6.75 -1.34
CA VAL A 29 8.49 -5.77 -0.91
C VAL A 29 9.39 -5.43 -2.10
N GLY A 30 9.59 -4.13 -2.33
CA GLY A 30 10.31 -3.58 -3.48
C GLY A 30 9.41 -3.14 -4.64
N ASP A 31 8.13 -3.52 -4.65
CA ASP A 31 7.20 -3.05 -5.69
C ASP A 31 6.90 -1.56 -5.51
N LYS A 32 6.67 -0.87 -6.63
CA LYS A 32 6.24 0.53 -6.64
C LYS A 32 4.72 0.58 -6.78
N ILE A 33 4.07 1.20 -5.81
CA ILE A 33 2.61 1.38 -5.80
C ILE A 33 2.26 2.86 -5.95
N HIS A 34 1.11 3.12 -6.56
CA HIS A 34 0.57 4.46 -6.73
C HIS A 34 -0.70 4.57 -5.88
N ILE A 35 -0.68 5.44 -4.88
CA ILE A 35 -1.80 5.70 -3.99
C ILE A 35 -2.50 6.97 -4.47
N LYS A 36 -3.72 6.80 -4.96
CA LYS A 36 -4.57 7.90 -5.40
C LYS A 36 -5.82 8.00 -4.54
N GLY A 37 -5.97 9.14 -3.88
CA GLY A 37 -7.11 9.51 -3.06
C GLY A 37 -7.69 10.85 -3.48
N HIS A 38 -8.60 11.39 -2.68
CA HIS A 38 -9.28 12.66 -3.01
C HIS A 38 -8.33 13.86 -2.97
N THR A 39 -7.40 13.87 -2.03
CA THR A 39 -6.44 14.96 -1.79
C THR A 39 -4.98 14.51 -1.90
N THR A 40 -4.75 13.23 -2.22
CA THR A 40 -3.45 12.59 -2.12
C THR A 40 -3.18 11.85 -3.40
N ASP A 41 -2.02 12.09 -4.00
CA ASP A 41 -1.55 11.42 -5.21
C ASP A 41 -0.05 11.22 -4.99
N VAL A 42 0.34 10.00 -4.63
CA VAL A 42 1.72 9.68 -4.25
C VAL A 42 2.14 8.32 -4.79
N GLU A 43 3.34 8.25 -5.34
CA GLU A 43 4.02 6.98 -5.63
C GLU A 43 4.92 6.60 -4.46
N VAL A 44 4.81 5.36 -4.00
CA VAL A 44 5.56 4.85 -2.85
C VAL A 44 6.14 3.49 -3.21
N THR A 45 7.38 3.23 -2.81
CA THR A 45 7.96 1.90 -2.88
C THR A 45 7.64 1.14 -1.59
N VAL A 46 7.20 -0.10 -1.71
CA VAL A 46 6.91 -0.96 -0.56
C VAL A 46 8.24 -1.36 0.10
N GLU A 47 8.64 -0.64 1.14
CA GLU A 47 9.88 -0.93 1.89
C GLU A 47 9.70 -2.07 2.90
N SER A 48 8.50 -2.18 3.48
CA SER A 48 8.15 -3.22 4.45
C SER A 48 6.66 -3.51 4.40
N MET A 49 6.27 -4.74 4.75
CA MET A 49 4.88 -5.17 4.81
C MET A 49 4.69 -6.13 5.98
N GLN A 50 3.50 -6.07 6.59
CA GLN A 50 3.09 -7.02 7.61
C GLN A 50 1.76 -7.65 7.23
N ILE A 51 1.69 -8.97 7.37
CA ILE A 51 0.47 -9.75 7.16
C ILE A 51 0.27 -10.60 8.42
N HIS A 52 -0.90 -10.48 9.08
CA HIS A 52 -1.21 -11.21 10.32
C HIS A 52 -0.14 -11.08 11.44
N ASN A 53 0.44 -9.88 11.62
CA ASN A 53 1.53 -9.60 12.56
C ASN A 53 2.84 -10.35 12.28
N ALA A 54 3.01 -10.90 11.08
CA ALA A 54 4.27 -11.46 10.60
C ALA A 54 4.88 -10.53 9.55
N ASN A 55 6.19 -10.31 9.65
CA ASN A 55 6.97 -9.65 8.60
C ASN A 55 7.06 -10.59 7.38
N VAL A 56 6.92 -10.02 6.19
CA VAL A 56 6.96 -10.73 4.89
C VAL A 56 7.84 -10.00 3.88
#